data_AF-A0A846DEA9-F1
#
_entry.id   AF-A0A846DEA9-F1
#
_cell.length_a   1.000
_cell.length_b   1.000
_cell.length_c   1.000
_cell.angle_alpha   90.00
_cell.angle_beta   90.00
_cell.angle_gamma   90.00
#
_symmetry.space_group_name_H-M   'P 1'
#
loop_
_entity.id
_entity.type
_entity.pdbx_description
1 polymer ?
#
loop_
_entity_poly.entity_id
_entity_poly.type
_entity_poly.pdbx_seq_one_letter_code
_entity_poly.pdbx_strand_id
1 'polypeptide(L)' 'MTNEALEQVKALAEAGKNPSDGAMKKLAKRATTMLKGIIAGLPTAAKLVEQCKELLP' A
#
# COMPACT_ATOMS: atom_id res chain seq x y z
N MET A 1 -7.87 1.68 11.14
CA MET A 1 -6.61 1.90 10.41
C MET A 1 -5.89 0.62 9.99
N THR A 2 -5.55 -0.36 10.86
CA THR A 2 -4.81 -1.57 10.42
C THR A 2 -5.57 -2.46 9.42
N ASN A 3 -6.91 -2.47 9.47
CA ASN A 3 -7.74 -3.29 8.58
C ASN A 3 -7.84 -2.71 7.15
N GLU A 4 -7.77 -1.39 7.00
CA GLU A 4 -7.95 -0.73 5.70
C GLU A 4 -6.82 -1.03 4.73
N ALA A 5 -5.58 -1.08 5.23
CA ALA A 5 -4.42 -1.45 4.42
C ALA A 5 -4.54 -2.89 3.88
N LEU A 6 -4.99 -3.82 4.73
CA LEU A 6 -5.16 -5.22 4.35
C LEU A 6 -6.23 -5.38 3.26
N GLU A 7 -7.34 -4.65 3.37
CA GLU A 7 -8.39 -4.62 2.36
C GLU A 7 -7.91 -4.05 1.03
N GLN A 8 -7.06 -3.00 1.05
CA GLN A 8 -6.47 -2.48 -0.19
C GLN A 8 -5.48 -3.46 -0.84
N VAL A 9 -4.72 -4.25 -0.05
CA VAL A 9 -3.83 -5.30 -0.60
C VAL A 9 -4.63 -6.39 -1.28
N LYS A 10 -5.76 -6.82 -0.71
CA LYS A 10 -6.67 -7.78 -1.35
C LYS A 10 -7.25 -7.23 -2.66
N ALA A 11 -7.71 -5.98 -2.65
CA ALA A 11 -8.22 -5.31 -3.85
C ALA A 11 -7.16 -5.20 -4.96
N LEU A 12 -5.90 -4.96 -4.60
CA LEU A 12 -4.79 -4.93 -5.55
C LEU A 12 -4.49 -6.34 -6.12
N ALA A 13 -4.52 -7.38 -5.28
CA ALA A 13 -4.34 -8.76 -5.71
C ALA A 13 -5.46 -9.21 -6.66
N GLU A 14 -6.69 -8.78 -6.40
CA GLU A 14 -7.85 -9.04 -7.24
C GLU A 14 -7.76 -8.33 -8.60
N ALA A 15 -7.35 -7.06 -8.59
CA ALA A 15 -7.05 -6.33 -9.82
C ALA A 15 -5.92 -6.98 -10.64
N GLY A 16 -4.95 -7.60 -9.98
CA GLY A 16 -3.85 -8.33 -10.61
C GLY A 16 -4.29 -9.61 -11.33
N LYS A 17 -5.47 -10.15 -11.05
CA LYS A 17 -6.01 -11.33 -11.77
C LYS A 17 -6.43 -11.00 -13.20
N ASN A 18 -6.78 -9.74 -13.47
CA ASN A 18 -7.11 -9.28 -14.82
C ASN A 18 -6.61 -7.84 -15.07
N PRO A 19 -5.29 -7.66 -15.21
CA PRO A 19 -4.66 -6.34 -15.23
C PRO A 19 -4.94 -5.52 -16.50
N SER A 20 -5.46 -6.16 -17.55
CA SER A 20 -5.83 -5.51 -18.82
C SER A 20 -7.20 -4.84 -18.75
N ASP A 21 -8.08 -5.27 -17.83
CA ASP A 21 -9.42 -4.72 -17.66
C ASP A 21 -9.40 -3.28 -17.12
N GLY A 22 -10.23 -2.42 -17.71
CA GLY A 22 -10.27 -0.99 -17.40
C GLY A 22 -10.78 -0.70 -15.98
N ALA A 23 -11.67 -1.53 -15.44
CA ALA A 23 -12.14 -1.41 -14.07
C ALA A 23 -11.07 -1.91 -13.08
N MET A 24 -10.37 -2.99 -13.41
CA MET A 24 -9.27 -3.51 -12.59
C MET A 24 -8.08 -2.55 -12.51
N LYS A 25 -7.73 -1.87 -13.61
CA LYS A 25 -6.73 -0.79 -13.58
C LYS A 25 -7.12 0.34 -12.63
N LYS A 26 -8.41 0.72 -12.60
CA LYS A 26 -8.92 1.74 -11.67
C LYS A 26 -8.89 1.24 -10.23
N LEU A 27 -9.25 -0.02 -9.99
CA LEU A 27 -9.21 -0.66 -8.68
C LEU A 27 -7.76 -0.70 -8.14
N ALA A 28 -6.81 -1.18 -8.94
CA ALA A 28 -5.39 -1.19 -8.60
C ALA A 28 -4.86 0.22 -8.29
N LYS A 29 -5.22 1.22 -9.10
CA LYS A 29 -4.79 2.62 -8.88
C LYS A 29 -5.35 3.18 -7.57
N ARG A 30 -6.62 2.94 -7.26
CA ARG A 30 -7.24 3.38 -6.00
C ARG A 30 -6.62 2.70 -4.79
N ALA A 31 -6.46 1.38 -4.84
CA ALA A 31 -5.81 0.60 -3.79
C ALA A 31 -4.39 1.08 -3.50
N THR A 32 -3.61 1.33 -4.56
CA THR A 32 -2.24 1.86 -4.45
C THR A 32 -2.21 3.26 -3.83
N THR A 33 -3.11 4.16 -4.23
CA THR A 33 -3.18 5.53 -3.65
C THR A 33 -3.55 5.49 -2.17
N MET A 34 -4.52 4.66 -1.80
CA MET A 34 -4.93 4.47 -0.40
C MET A 34 -3.79 3.89 0.44
N LEU A 35 -3.11 2.85 -0.06
CA LEU A 35 -1.94 2.27 0.62
C LEU A 35 -0.83 3.30 0.84
N LYS A 36 -0.53 4.13 -0.17
CA LYS A 36 0.42 5.23 -0.04
C LYS A 36 0.00 6.25 1.01
N GLY A 37 -1.29 6.61 1.06
CA GLY A 37 -1.83 7.50 2.08
C GLY A 37 -1.75 6.92 3.49
N ILE A 38 -2.03 5.62 3.65
CA ILE A 38 -1.92 4.92 4.94
C ILE A 38 -0.46 4.87 5.38
N ILE A 39 0.48 4.50 4.50
CA ILE A 39 1.92 4.49 4.78
C ILE A 39 2.42 5.89 5.13
N ALA A 40 1.96 6.93 4.43
CA ALA A 40 2.31 8.32 4.72
C ALA A 40 1.72 8.83 6.06
N GLY A 41 0.56 8.31 6.46
CA GLY A 41 -0.09 8.61 7.73
C GLY A 41 0.42 7.79 8.92
N LEU A 42 1.30 6.81 8.69
CA LEU A 42 1.97 6.05 9.74
C LEU A 42 3.23 6.82 10.18
N PRO A 43 3.24 7.50 11.35
CA PRO A 43 4.44 8.15 11.89
C PRO A 43 5.62 7.16 12.06
N THR A 44 5.32 5.87 12.11
CA THR A 44 6.27 4.76 12.23
C THR A 44 6.97 4.40 10.92
N ALA A 45 6.49 4.77 9.73
CA ALA A 45 7.19 4.44 8.48
C ALA A 45 8.48 5.27 8.32
N ALA A 46 8.44 6.56 8.69
CA ALA A 46 9.63 7.40 8.79
C ALA A 46 10.58 6.90 9.89
N LYS A 47 10.01 6.54 11.06
CA LYS A 47 10.77 5.99 12.18
C LYS A 47 11.40 4.63 11.88
N LEU A 48 10.73 3.78 11.09
CA LEU A 48 11.25 2.50 10.62
C LEU A 48 12.41 2.71 9.65
N VAL A 49 12.32 3.69 8.73
CA VAL A 49 13.44 4.03 7.84
C VAL A 49 14.62 4.62 8.62
N GLU A 50 14.37 5.46 9.63
CA GLU A 50 15.42 5.97 10.52
C GLU A 50 16.06 4.87 11.38
N GLN A 51 15.26 4.00 12.00
CA GLN A 51 15.79 2.88 12.78
C GLN A 51 16.51 1.85 11.90
N CYS A 52 16.05 1.62 10.67
CA CYS A 52 16.78 0.81 9.70
C CYS A 52 18.09 1.47 9.25
N LYS A 53 18.16 2.81 9.17
CA LYS A 53 19.41 3.54 8.93
C LYS A 53 20.39 3.43 10.09
N GLU A 54 19.92 3.40 11.33
CA GLU A 54 20.77 3.19 12.50
C GLU A 54 21.23 1.72 12.66
N LEU A 55 20.46 0.77 12.12
CA LEU A 55 20.74 -0.67 12.22
C LEU A 55 21.49 -1.24 11.00
N LEU A 56 21.58 -0.52 9.89
CA LEU A 56 22.36 -0.93 8.73
C LEU A 56 23.77 -0.32 8.83
N PRO A 57 24.83 -1.13 8.68
CA PRO A 57 26.22 -0.66 8.76
C PRO A 57 26.57 0.36 7.67
#